data_AF-A0A7C0Y2P4-F1
#
_entry.id   AF-A0A7C0Y2P4-F1
#
_cell.length_a   1.000
_cell.length_b   1.000
_cell.length_c   1.000
_cell.angle_alpha   90.00
_cell.angle_beta   90.00
_cell.angle_gamma   90.00
#
_symmetry.space_group_name_H-M   'P 1'
#
loop_
_entity.id
_entity.type
_entity.pdbx_description
1 polymer ?
#
loop_
_entity_poly.entity_id
_entity_poly.type
_entity_poly.pdbx_seq_one_letter_code
_entity_poly.pdbx_strand_id
1 'polypeptide(L)' 'MDLKAAIIEVARLMAISARTAPKTRGIDDIEIVLLEGEEELNRLADKMEEIGRETDRKFFIRDSKNVRQS' A
#
# COMPACT_ATOMS: atom_id res chain seq x y z
N MET A 1 8.48 0.21 26.08
CA MET A 1 7.41 0.43 25.08
C MET A 1 7.80 -0.37 23.86
N ASP A 2 6.94 -1.29 23.41
CA ASP A 2 7.20 -2.01 22.17
C ASP A 2 6.87 -1.09 20.99
N LEU A 3 7.91 -0.59 20.34
CA LEU A 3 7.80 0.36 19.23
C LEU A 3 7.11 -0.28 18.02
N LYS A 4 7.36 -1.57 17.76
CA LYS A 4 6.75 -2.27 16.63
C LYS A 4 5.23 -2.38 16.84
N ALA A 5 4.80 -2.79 18.03
CA ALA A 5 3.39 -2.85 18.36
C ALA A 5 2.70 -1.48 18.24
N ALA A 6 3.37 -0.40 18.69
CA ALA A 6 2.84 0.95 18.56
C ALA A 6 2.68 1.40 17.10
N ILE A 7 3.66 1.11 16.22
CA ILE A 7 3.59 1.44 14.79
C ILE A 7 2.45 0.68 14.11
N ILE A 8 2.31 -0.62 14.41
CA ILE A 8 1.23 -1.44 13.86
C ILE A 8 -0.14 -0.87 14.28
N GLU A 9 -0.28 -0.41 15.51
CA GLU A 9 -1.52 0.19 15.98
C GLU A 9 -1.84 1.50 15.24
N VAL A 10 -0.85 2.36 15.03
CA VAL A 10 -1.03 3.58 14.23
C VAL A 10 -1.43 3.24 12.79
N ALA A 11 -0.82 2.23 12.17
CA ALA A 11 -1.17 1.80 10.83
C ALA A 11 -2.63 1.31 10.73
N ARG A 12 -3.14 0.60 11.74
CA ARG A 12 -4.56 0.20 11.81
C ARG A 12 -5.50 1.41 11.90
N LEU A 13 -5.14 2.42 12.70
CA LEU A 13 -5.92 3.66 12.79
C LEU A 13 -5.92 4.42 11.44
N MET A 14 -4.79 4.46 10.75
CA MET A 14 -4.70 5.04 9.40
C MET A 14 -5.56 4.28 8.39
N ALA A 15 -5.61 2.94 8.47
CA ALA A 15 -6.49 2.12 7.63
C ALA A 15 -7.98 2.46 7.85
N ILE A 16 -8.40 2.60 9.11
CA ILE A 16 -9.77 3.02 9.45
C ILE A 16 -10.07 4.43 8.92
N SER A 17 -9.13 5.36 9.05
CA SER A 17 -9.26 6.71 8.50
C SER A 17 -9.42 6.69 6.98
N ALA A 18 -8.56 5.95 6.26
CA ALA A 18 -8.64 5.79 4.82
C ALA A 18 -9.99 5.16 4.38
N ARG A 19 -10.49 4.17 5.11
CA ARG A 19 -11.79 3.51 4.89
C ARG A 19 -12.98 4.46 5.08
N THR A 20 -12.94 5.30 6.11
CA THR A 20 -14.04 6.22 6.44
C THR A 20 -14.01 7.56 5.70
N ALA A 21 -12.90 7.90 5.03
CA ALA A 21 -12.79 9.13 4.23
C ALA A 21 -13.87 9.20 3.12
N PRO A 22 -14.40 10.40 2.79
CA PRO A 22 -15.37 10.54 1.71
C PRO A 22 -14.77 10.14 0.36
N LYS A 23 -15.45 9.26 -0.36
CA LYS A 23 -15.02 8.72 -1.65
C LYS A 23 -16.04 9.01 -2.74
N THR A 24 -15.65 8.85 -4.00
CA THR A 24 -16.51 9.06 -5.16
C THR A 24 -17.83 8.29 -5.00
N ARG A 25 -18.95 9.02 -5.02
CA ARG A 25 -20.33 8.49 -4.89
C ARG A 25 -20.62 7.77 -3.57
N GLY A 26 -19.79 7.93 -2.53
CA GLY A 26 -19.95 7.22 -1.25
C GLY A 26 -19.73 5.71 -1.37
N ILE A 27 -19.13 5.24 -2.47
CA ILE A 27 -18.81 3.83 -2.67
C ILE A 27 -17.45 3.57 -2.05
N ASP A 28 -17.41 2.54 -1.21
CA ASP A 28 -16.18 2.07 -0.59
C ASP A 28 -15.59 0.92 -1.42
N ASP A 29 -14.71 1.29 -2.36
CA ASP A 29 -14.14 0.38 -3.36
C ASP A 29 -12.62 0.22 -3.19
N ILE A 30 -12.16 0.12 -1.94
CA ILE A 30 -10.74 -0.05 -1.62
C ILE A 30 -10.50 -1.32 -0.81
N GLU A 31 -9.31 -1.89 -0.97
CA GLU A 31 -8.74 -2.88 -0.06
C GLU A 31 -7.53 -2.28 0.63
N ILE A 32 -7.32 -2.62 1.91
CA ILE A 32 -6.22 -2.07 2.71
C ILE A 32 -5.46 -3.24 3.31
N VAL A 33 -4.15 -3.29 3.06
CA VAL A 33 -3.25 -4.32 3.57
C VAL A 33 -2.07 -3.63 4.24
N LEU A 34 -1.70 -4.08 5.43
CA LEU A 34 -0.46 -3.72 6.09
C LEU A 34 0.59 -4.75 5.71
N LEU A 35 1.72 -4.29 5.17
CA LEU A 35 2.86 -5.14 4.80
C LEU A 35 4.04 -4.80 5.70
N GLU A 36 4.84 -5.80 6.05
CA GLU A 36 6.10 -5.60 6.76
C GLU A 36 7.22 -6.46 6.19
N GLY A 37 8.44 -5.93 6.29
CA GLY A 37 9.63 -6.66 5.87
C GLY A 37 9.90 -6.59 4.37
N GLU A 38 11.18 -6.78 4.06
CA GLU A 38 11.72 -6.55 2.72
C GLU A 38 11.15 -7.50 1.66
N GLU A 39 10.87 -8.75 2.03
CA GLU A 39 10.32 -9.75 1.10
C GLU A 39 8.92 -9.38 0.61
N GLU A 40 8.03 -8.96 1.52
CA GLU A 40 6.67 -8.56 1.16
C GLU A 40 6.66 -7.30 0.30
N LEU A 41 7.50 -6.32 0.65
CA LEU A 41 7.66 -5.07 -0.12
C LEU A 41 8.18 -5.35 -1.53
N ASN A 42 9.20 -6.21 -1.67
CA ASN A 42 9.72 -6.59 -2.98
C ASN A 42 8.69 -7.35 -3.81
N ARG A 43 7.93 -8.28 -3.21
CA ARG A 43 6.86 -9.01 -3.91
C ARG A 43 5.78 -8.06 -4.44
N LEU A 44 5.39 -7.06 -3.66
CA LEU A 44 4.44 -6.03 -4.11
C LEU A 44 5.04 -5.20 -5.25
N ALA A 45 6.29 -4.73 -5.10
CA ALA A 45 6.96 -3.93 -6.10
C ALA A 45 7.13 -4.68 -7.44
N ASP A 46 7.50 -5.95 -7.41
CA ASP A 46 7.60 -6.81 -8.60
C ASP A 46 6.26 -6.88 -9.34
N LYS A 47 5.17 -7.13 -8.61
CA LYS A 47 3.84 -7.21 -9.22
C LYS A 47 3.37 -5.86 -9.77
N MET A 48 3.70 -4.75 -9.11
CA MET A 48 3.44 -3.41 -9.63
C MET A 48 4.19 -3.16 -10.93
N GLU A 49 5.47 -3.53 -11.04
CA GLU A 49 6.22 -3.41 -12.29
C GLU A 49 5.62 -4.25 -13.42
N GLU A 50 5.22 -5.49 -13.12
CA GLU A 50 4.54 -6.39 -14.06
C GLU A 50 3.28 -5.73 -14.63
N ILE A 51 2.35 -5.30 -13.75
CA ILE A 51 1.10 -4.63 -14.14
C ILE A 51 1.38 -3.36 -14.95
N GLY A 52 2.37 -2.56 -14.52
CA GLY A 52 2.76 -1.34 -15.20
C GLY A 52 3.24 -1.57 -16.63
N ARG A 53 3.96 -2.67 -16.87
CA ARG A 53 4.42 -3.07 -18.22
C ARG A 53 3.28 -3.62 -19.06
N GLU A 54 2.43 -4.48 -18.51
CA GLU A 54 1.31 -5.10 -19.23
C GLU A 54 0.22 -4.10 -19.62
N THR A 55 0.01 -3.07 -18.80
CA THR A 55 -1.09 -2.09 -18.98
C THR A 55 -0.63 -0.73 -19.51
N ASP A 56 0.67 -0.55 -19.78
CA ASP A 56 1.32 0.73 -20.14
C ASP A 56 1.08 1.87 -19.13
N ARG A 57 0.84 1.50 -17.85
CA ARG A 57 0.59 2.44 -16.75
C ARG A 57 1.87 2.74 -16.00
N LYS A 58 2.62 3.73 -16.49
CA LYS A 58 3.93 4.15 -15.94
C LYS A 58 3.94 4.49 -14.44
N PHE A 59 2.80 4.87 -13.86
CA PHE A 59 2.72 5.17 -12.44
C PHE A 59 2.96 3.94 -11.56
N PHE A 60 2.54 2.74 -11.98
CA PHE A 60 2.84 1.51 -11.24
C PHE A 60 4.36 1.23 -11.19
N ILE A 61 5.08 1.48 -12.28
CA ILE A 61 6.55 1.32 -12.35
C ILE A 61 7.28 2.39 -11.51
N ARG A 62 6.73 3.60 -11.44
CA ARG A 62 7.28 4.64 -10.55
C ARG A 62 7.09 4.23 -9.09
N ASP A 63 5.88 3.83 -8.74
CA ASP A 63 5.51 3.58 -7.34
C ASP A 63 6.13 2.29 -6.81
N SER A 64 6.39 1.29 -7.66
CA SER A 64 7.15 0.09 -7.27
C SER A 64 8.54 0.46 -6.71
N LYS A 65 9.22 1.44 -7.30
CA LYS A 65 10.54 1.90 -6.83
C LYS A 65 10.45 2.56 -5.46
N ASN A 66 9.38 3.31 -5.18
CA ASN A 66 9.15 3.91 -3.87
C ASN A 66 8.90 2.82 -2.81
N VAL A 67 8.12 1.80 -3.15
CA VAL A 67 7.85 0.65 -2.26
C VAL A 67 9.15 -0.08 -1.87
N ARG A 68 10.06 -0.30 -2.83
CA ARG A 68 11.37 -0.92 -2.52
C ARG A 68 12.29 -0.09 -1.63
N GLN A 69 12.06 1.23 -1.58
CA GLN A 69 12.88 2.17 -0.80
C GLN A 69 12.26 2.53 0.56
N SER A 70 11.14 1.89 0.93
CA SER A 70 10.42 2.14 2.18
C SER A 70 11.03 1.41 3.38
#